data_AF-A0A3D2M6T7-F1
#
_entry.id   AF-A0A3D2M6T7-F1
#
_cell.length_a   1.000
_cell.length_b   1.000
_cell.length_c   1.000
_cell.angle_alpha   90.00
_cell.angle_beta   90.00
_cell.angle_gamma   90.00
#
_symmetry.space_group_name_H-M   'P 1'
#
loop_
_entity.id
_entity.type
_entity.pdbx_description
1 polymer ?
#
loop_
_entity_poly.entity_id
_entity_poly.type
_entity_poly.pdbx_seq_one_letter_code
_entity_poly.pdbx_strand_id
1 'polypeptide(L)'
;MAIRPSVMIAGCGDVGIRLGLQLSRAGWTVYGLRRQAAGLPVPILPVKGDLSASAVPRSWPNGSLDYLVYAASASQHDEAGYRAAYVEGLRNAVGWLQQRG
;
A
#
# COMPACT_ATOMS: atom_id res chain seq x y z
N MET A 1 -25.07 2.61 10.47
CA MET A 1 -23.77 3.29 10.24
C MET A 1 -23.29 2.86 8.86
N ALA A 2 -23.12 3.76 7.89
CA ALA A 2 -22.62 3.37 6.58
C ALA A 2 -21.16 2.92 6.71
N ILE A 3 -20.85 1.71 6.27
CA ILE A 3 -19.46 1.20 6.26
C ILE A 3 -18.70 2.01 5.20
N ARG A 4 -17.61 2.67 5.61
CA ARG A 4 -16.72 3.36 4.67
C ARG A 4 -15.76 2.32 4.09
N PRO A 5 -15.71 2.12 2.76
CA PRO A 5 -14.78 1.18 2.16
C PRO A 5 -13.33 1.58 2.48
N SER A 6 -12.48 0.59 2.65
CA SER A 6 -11.08 0.74 3.01
C SER A 6 -10.17 0.21 1.91
N VAL A 7 -9.07 0.92 1.66
CA VAL A 7 -8.10 0.55 0.63
C VAL A 7 -6.68 0.70 1.14
N MET A 8 -5.84 -0.28 0.83
CA MET A 8 -4.40 -0.17 0.92
C MET A 8 -3.82 0.18 -0.45
N ILE A 9 -3.03 1.25 -0.54
CA ILE A 9 -2.26 1.60 -1.74
C ILE A 9 -0.79 1.21 -1.49
N ALA A 10 -0.36 0.09 -2.09
CA ALA A 10 1.01 -0.40 -2.04
C ALA A 10 1.87 0.31 -3.10
N GLY A 11 2.62 1.32 -2.67
CA GLY A 11 3.41 2.16 -3.57
C GLY A 11 2.76 3.53 -3.81
N CYS A 12 2.92 4.44 -2.85
CA CYS A 12 2.42 5.82 -2.98
C CYS A 12 3.46 6.76 -3.61
N GLY A 13 3.73 6.55 -4.91
CA GLY A 13 4.34 7.55 -5.78
C GLY A 13 3.31 8.57 -6.27
N ASP A 14 3.52 9.18 -7.45
CA ASP A 14 2.59 10.18 -8.02
C ASP A 14 1.16 9.61 -8.20
N VAL A 15 1.03 8.48 -8.89
CA VAL A 15 -0.28 7.83 -9.15
C VAL A 15 -0.96 7.44 -7.84
N GLY A 16 -0.24 6.77 -6.93
CA GLY A 16 -0.80 6.31 -5.67
C GLY A 16 -1.28 7.44 -4.76
N ILE A 17 -0.56 8.57 -4.73
CA ILE A 17 -0.97 9.75 -3.95
C ILE A 17 -2.23 10.38 -4.55
N ARG A 18 -2.26 10.60 -5.88
CA ARG A 18 -3.44 11.19 -6.55
C ARG A 18 -4.70 10.34 -6.34
N LEU A 19 -4.57 9.02 -6.49
CA LEU A 19 -5.66 8.09 -6.22
C LEU A 19 -6.11 8.18 -4.76
N GLY A 20 -5.17 8.15 -3.82
CA GLY A 20 -5.49 8.21 -2.40
C GLY A 20 -6.26 9.48 -2.02
N LEU A 21 -5.84 10.63 -2.53
CA LEU A 21 -6.53 11.90 -2.30
C LEU A 21 -7.95 11.91 -2.89
N GLN A 22 -8.15 11.33 -4.09
CA GLN A 22 -9.47 11.22 -4.70
C GLN A 22 -10.40 10.29 -3.91
N LEU A 23 -9.91 9.12 -3.50
CA LEU A 23 -10.69 8.15 -2.72
C LEU A 23 -11.05 8.70 -1.34
N SER A 24 -10.13 9.39 -0.68
CA SER A 24 -10.44 10.06 0.60
C SER A 24 -11.51 11.13 0.45
N ARG A 25 -11.51 11.91 -0.64
CA ARG A 25 -12.59 12.88 -0.94
C ARG A 25 -13.93 12.19 -1.21
N ALA A 26 -13.91 10.96 -1.71
CA ALA A 26 -15.09 10.11 -1.89
C ALA A 26 -15.54 9.40 -0.59
N GLY A 27 -14.89 9.68 0.55
CA GLY A 27 -15.27 9.14 1.86
C GLY A 27 -14.66 7.78 2.21
N TRP A 28 -13.64 7.33 1.49
CA TRP A 28 -12.94 6.08 1.76
C TRP A 28 -11.89 6.24 2.87
N THR A 29 -11.64 5.15 3.58
CA THR A 29 -10.47 5.03 4.47
C THR A 29 -9.28 4.60 3.63
N VAL A 30 -8.26 5.45 3.50
CA VAL A 30 -7.12 5.19 2.61
C VAL A 30 -5.85 5.01 3.43
N TYR A 31 -5.21 3.85 3.27
CA TYR A 31 -3.89 3.56 3.81
C TYR A 31 -2.85 3.61 2.69
N GLY A 32 -1.71 4.24 2.95
CA GLY A 32 -0.61 4.35 1.99
C GLY A 32 0.66 3.66 2.48
N LEU A 33 1.09 2.61 1.78
CA LEU A 33 2.32 1.88 2.10
C LEU A 33 3.53 2.48 1.40
N ARG A 34 4.54 2.89 2.17
CA ARG A 34 5.87 3.31 1.68
C ARG A 34 6.98 2.91 2.65
N ARG A 35 8.20 2.77 2.13
CA ARG A 35 9.42 2.64 2.95
C ARG A 35 9.61 3.85 3.88
N GLN A 36 9.35 5.04 3.34
CA GLN A 36 9.31 6.29 4.10
C GLN A 36 7.90 6.90 4.00
N ALA A 37 7.07 6.60 5.01
CA ALA A 37 5.66 6.96 5.01
C ALA A 37 5.37 8.32 5.65
N ALA A 38 6.32 8.92 6.37
CA ALA A 38 6.14 10.20 7.07
C ALA A 38 5.84 11.39 6.13
N GLY A 39 6.18 11.29 4.85
CA GLY A 39 5.92 12.33 3.84
C GLY A 39 4.61 12.15 3.07
N LEU A 40 3.73 11.25 3.48
CA LEU A 40 2.44 11.08 2.82
C LEU A 40 1.50 12.24 3.15
N PRO A 41 0.79 12.81 2.17
CA PRO A 41 -0.15 13.89 2.43
C PRO A 41 -1.37 13.37 3.18
N VAL A 42 -1.81 14.14 4.18
CA VAL A 42 -3.12 13.96 4.82
C VAL A 42 -4.21 14.11 3.75
N PRO A 43 -5.28 13.29 3.76
CA PRO A 43 -5.70 12.35 4.82
C PRO A 43 -5.26 10.89 4.64
N ILE A 44 -4.24 10.60 3.82
CA ILE A 44 -3.76 9.23 3.63
C ILE A 44 -3.09 8.74 4.92
N LEU A 45 -3.57 7.62 5.46
CA LEU A 45 -3.03 7.02 6.68
C LEU A 45 -1.71 6.29 6.36
N PRO A 46 -0.58 6.70 6.95
CA PRO A 46 0.72 6.17 6.57
C PRO A 46 0.95 4.76 7.12
N VAL A 47 1.42 3.85 6.27
CA VAL A 47 1.88 2.51 6.64
C VAL A 47 3.34 2.37 6.23
N LYS A 48 4.23 2.24 7.22
CA LYS A 48 5.66 2.07 6.96
C LYS A 48 5.94 0.60 6.68
N GLY A 49 6.40 0.28 5.47
CA GLY A 49 6.78 -1.08 5.10
C GLY A 49 7.60 -1.14 3.82
N ASP A 50 8.27 -2.28 3.64
CA ASP A 50 9.09 -2.60 2.48
C ASP A 50 8.54 -3.86 1.83
N LEU A 51 8.15 -3.76 0.56
CA LEU A 51 7.57 -4.87 -0.21
C LEU A 51 8.55 -6.00 -0.46
N SER A 52 9.86 -5.78 -0.30
CA SER A 52 10.86 -6.85 -0.36
C SER A 52 10.94 -7.69 0.92
N ALA A 53 10.36 -7.21 2.03
CA ALA A 53 10.32 -7.97 3.27
C ALA A 53 9.23 -9.05 3.23
N SER A 54 9.48 -10.20 3.85
CA SER A 54 8.47 -11.24 4.00
C SER A 54 7.48 -10.95 5.14
N ALA A 55 7.95 -10.27 6.19
CA ALA A 55 7.14 -9.97 7.38
C ALA A 55 6.14 -8.84 7.11
N VAL A 56 4.92 -9.00 7.64
CA VAL A 56 3.89 -7.96 7.58
C VAL A 56 4.38 -6.68 8.27
N PRO A 57 4.17 -5.49 7.68
CA PRO A 57 4.45 -4.22 8.32
C PRO A 57 3.82 -4.11 9.72
N ARG A 58 4.59 -3.65 10.71
CA ARG A 58 4.07 -3.48 12.10
C ARG A 58 2.91 -2.49 12.18
N SER A 59 2.88 -1.51 11.29
CA SER A 59 1.82 -0.49 11.20
C SER A 59 0.70 -0.90 10.25
N TRP A 60 0.61 -2.18 9.85
CA TRP A 60 -0.52 -2.66 9.06
C TRP A 60 -1.82 -2.43 9.84
N PRO A 61 -2.90 -1.93 9.19
CA PRO A 61 -4.14 -1.62 9.89
C PRO A 61 -4.75 -2.85 10.54
N ASN A 62 -5.40 -2.64 11.69
CA ASN A 62 -6.20 -3.66 12.34
C ASN A 62 -7.59 -3.70 11.69
N GLY A 63 -8.07 -4.89 11.35
CA GLY A 63 -9.36 -5.11 10.69
C GLY A 63 -9.21 -5.43 9.21
N SER A 64 -10.35 -5.73 8.57
CA SER A 64 -10.38 -6.12 7.16
C SER A 64 -10.16 -4.93 6.24
N LEU A 65 -9.36 -5.14 5.20
CA LEU A 65 -9.23 -4.22 4.08
C LEU A 65 -10.12 -4.69 2.94
N ASP A 66 -10.92 -3.79 2.38
CA ASP A 66 -11.82 -4.15 1.29
C ASP A 66 -11.06 -4.25 -0.05
N TYR A 67 -10.01 -3.44 -0.23
CA TYR A 67 -9.26 -3.36 -1.48
C TYR A 67 -7.74 -3.22 -1.26
N LEU A 68 -6.97 -3.75 -2.23
CA LEU A 68 -5.55 -3.49 -2.40
C LEU A 68 -5.32 -2.92 -3.80
N VAL A 69 -4.67 -1.76 -3.86
CA VAL A 69 -4.14 -1.18 -5.10
C VAL A 69 -2.63 -1.32 -5.08
N TYR A 70 -2.08 -2.07 -6.02
CA TYR A 70 -0.65 -2.23 -6.17
C TYR A 70 -0.12 -1.27 -7.23
N ALA A 71 0.60 -0.23 -6.79
CA ALA A 71 1.15 0.84 -7.64
C ALA A 71 2.66 1.04 -7.40
N ALA A 72 3.34 0.01 -6.89
CA ALA A 72 4.77 0.06 -6.65
C ALA A 72 5.55 -0.06 -7.97
N SER A 73 6.60 0.74 -8.11
CA SER A 73 7.55 0.68 -9.22
C SER A 73 8.90 0.16 -8.75
N ALA A 74 9.64 -0.48 -9.67
CA ALA A 74 11.00 -0.89 -9.39
C ALA A 74 11.90 0.31 -9.06
N SER A 75 12.79 0.15 -8.08
CA SER A 75 13.80 1.17 -7.74
C SER A 75 15.06 1.05 -8.61
N GLN A 76 15.30 -0.14 -9.17
CA GLN A 76 16.38 -0.41 -10.11
C GLN A 76 15.78 -0.90 -11.42
N HIS A 77 16.38 -0.51 -12.54
CA HIS A 77 15.88 -0.77 -13.89
C HIS A 77 16.63 -1.94 -14.53
N ASP A 78 16.79 -3.00 -13.77
CA ASP A 78 17.39 -4.27 -14.17
C ASP A 78 16.45 -5.44 -13.85
N GLU A 79 16.80 -6.65 -14.29
CA GLU A 79 15.95 -7.83 -14.09
C GLU A 79 15.67 -8.08 -12.60
N ALA A 80 16.69 -7.97 -11.75
CA ALA A 80 16.57 -8.18 -10.31
C ALA A 80 15.61 -7.17 -9.68
N GLY A 81 15.73 -5.89 -10.03
CA GLY A 81 14.84 -4.82 -9.59
C GLY A 81 13.40 -5.04 -10.02
N TYR A 82 13.17 -5.46 -11.27
CA TYR A 82 11.82 -5.76 -11.76
C TYR A 82 11.21 -6.99 -11.09
N ARG A 83 11.98 -8.06 -10.89
CA ARG A 83 11.51 -9.26 -10.17
C ARG A 83 11.16 -8.92 -8.73
N ALA A 84 12.02 -8.17 -8.04
CA ALA A 84 11.80 -7.76 -6.66
C ALA A 84 10.54 -6.90 -6.51
N ALA A 85 10.30 -5.95 -7.41
CA ALA A 85 9.12 -5.11 -7.36
C ALA A 85 7.86 -5.88 -7.80
N TYR A 86 7.82 -6.36 -9.04
CA TYR A 86 6.57 -6.78 -9.66
C TYR A 86 6.14 -8.20 -9.32
N VAL A 87 7.08 -9.07 -8.95
CA VAL A 87 6.79 -10.47 -8.61
C VAL A 87 6.81 -10.65 -7.10
N GLU A 88 7.97 -10.49 -6.47
CA GLU A 88 8.12 -10.75 -5.04
C GLU A 88 7.38 -9.70 -4.20
N GLY A 89 7.44 -8.43 -4.59
CA GLY A 89 6.72 -7.37 -3.92
C GLY A 89 5.20 -7.56 -3.95
N LEU A 90 4.63 -7.97 -5.09
CA LEU A 90 3.21 -8.29 -5.20
C LEU A 90 2.85 -9.52 -4.37
N ARG A 91 3.66 -10.58 -4.44
CA ARG A 91 3.47 -11.81 -3.65
C ARG A 91 3.43 -11.50 -2.15
N ASN A 92 4.36 -10.69 -1.66
CA ASN A 92 4.40 -10.28 -0.26
C ASN A 92 3.15 -9.47 0.13
N ALA A 93 2.76 -8.48 -0.69
CA ALA A 93 1.57 -7.67 -0.41
C ALA A 93 0.28 -8.50 -0.31
N VAL A 94 0.07 -9.44 -1.24
CA VAL A 94 -1.08 -10.36 -1.20
C VAL A 94 -0.98 -11.32 -0.02
N GLY A 95 0.21 -11.85 0.26
CA GLY A 95 0.44 -12.73 1.41
C GLY A 95 0.15 -12.03 2.75
N TRP A 96 0.51 -10.76 2.89
CA TRP A 96 0.16 -9.97 4.07
C TRP A 96 -1.33 -9.74 4.21
N LEU A 97 -2.01 -9.44 3.09
CA LEU A 97 -3.47 -9.28 3.06
C LEU A 97 -4.17 -10.58 3.48
N GLN A 98 -3.68 -11.74 3.04
CA GLN A 98 -4.23 -13.04 3.48
C GLN A 98 -4.00 -13.33 4.97
N GLN A 99 -2.90 -12.84 5.54
CA GLN A 99 -2.56 -13.07 6.96
C GLN A 99 -3.30 -12.13 7.93
N ARG A 100 -3.68 -10.93 7.48
CA ARG A 100 -4.15 -9.83 8.34
C ARG A 100 -5.38 -9.08 7.85
N GLY A 101 -5.87 -9.37 6.65
CA GLY A 101 -7.09 -8.80 6.07
C GLY A 101 -8.34 -9.55 6.47
#